data_AF-A0A522FTV4-F1
#
_entry.id   AF-A0A522FTV4-F1
#
_cell.length_a   1.000
_cell.length_b   1.000
_cell.length_c   1.000
_cell.angle_alpha   90.00
_cell.angle_beta   90.00
_cell.angle_gamma   90.00
#
_symmetry.space_group_name_H-M   'P 1'
#
loop_
_entity.id
_entity.type
_entity.pdbx_description
1 polymer ?
#
loop_
_entity_poly.entity_id
_entity_poly.type
_entity_poly.pdbx_seq_one_letter_code
_entity_poly.pdbx_strand_id
1 'polypeptide(L)'
;MDIKFEARKLPGYKAIAKEVVKEFNDRPHLLVRIEINGEYFPHRAPHPFIRIKVGKEKYFKDLFTEVSSNNQKLLGYLSVHIPKNGIIEFGYGAEIWGTVPIEFSDKSVARLDKKRLPKDIVIVDDKFLQYMKKLRS
;
A
#
# COMPACT_ATOMS: atom_id res chain seq x y z
N MET A 1 7.18 -13.58 -40.75
CA MET A 1 6.06 -13.65 -39.79
C MET A 1 6.28 -12.55 -38.78
N ASP A 2 5.60 -11.41 -38.96
CA ASP A 2 5.69 -10.29 -38.02
C ASP A 2 4.75 -10.57 -36.84
N ILE A 3 5.35 -10.87 -35.68
CA ILE A 3 4.60 -11.00 -34.43
C ILE A 3 4.18 -9.58 -34.03
N LYS A 4 2.90 -9.25 -34.28
CA LYS A 4 2.29 -8.02 -33.75
C LYS A 4 2.14 -8.18 -32.24
N PHE A 5 3.01 -7.52 -31.49
CA PHE A 5 2.80 -7.33 -30.06
C PHE A 5 1.63 -6.34 -29.90
N GLU A 6 0.42 -6.87 -29.70
CA GLU A 6 -0.69 -6.04 -29.25
C GLU A 6 -0.38 -5.57 -27.83
N ALA A 7 -0.13 -4.27 -27.67
CA ALA A 7 -0.01 -3.65 -26.37
C ALA A 7 -1.34 -3.86 -25.63
N ARG A 8 -1.38 -4.86 -24.75
CA ARG A 8 -2.54 -5.14 -23.89
C ARG A 8 -2.82 -3.86 -23.12
N LYS A 9 -3.94 -3.20 -23.42
CA LYS A 9 -4.39 -1.99 -22.71
C LYS A 9 -4.40 -2.36 -21.23
N LEU A 10 -3.45 -1.83 -20.45
CA LEU A 10 -3.37 -2.12 -19.03
C LEU A 10 -4.74 -1.77 -18.43
N PRO A 11 -5.41 -2.70 -17.72
CA PRO A 11 -6.67 -2.39 -17.09
C PRO A 11 -6.46 -1.16 -16.23
N GLY A 12 -7.39 -0.20 -16.30
CA GLY A 12 -7.30 1.03 -15.52
C GLY A 12 -7.42 0.71 -14.04
N TYR A 13 -6.29 0.43 -13.39
CA TYR A 13 -6.25 0.16 -11.96
C TYR A 13 -6.64 1.43 -11.21
N LYS A 14 -7.57 1.30 -10.27
CA LYS A 14 -7.97 2.38 -9.36
C LYS A 14 -7.42 2.09 -7.98
N ALA A 15 -6.73 3.09 -7.41
CA ALA A 15 -6.23 3.06 -6.05
C ALA A 15 -7.08 3.94 -5.13
N ILE A 16 -7.40 3.44 -3.93
CA ILE A 16 -8.07 4.21 -2.87
C ILE A 16 -7.21 4.14 -1.63
N ALA A 17 -6.97 5.26 -0.97
CA ALA A 17 -6.23 5.32 0.28
C ALA A 17 -7.12 5.77 1.44
N LYS A 18 -6.99 5.11 2.59
CA LYS A 18 -7.70 5.49 3.82
C LYS A 18 -6.94 5.07 5.06
N GLU A 19 -7.17 5.77 6.15
CA GLU A 19 -6.74 5.31 7.46
C GLU A 19 -7.59 4.14 7.93
N VAL A 20 -6.92 3.15 8.51
CA VAL A 20 -7.54 1.97 9.10
C VAL A 20 -6.89 1.65 10.43
N VAL A 21 -7.66 1.03 11.31
CA VAL A 21 -7.13 0.34 12.49
C VAL A 21 -7.02 -1.13 12.13
N LYS A 22 -5.83 -1.71 12.30
CA LYS A 22 -5.57 -3.13 12.08
C LYS A 22 -4.83 -3.68 13.29
N GLU A 23 -5.23 -4.86 13.73
CA GLU A 23 -4.54 -5.54 14.81
C GLU A 23 -3.23 -6.18 14.30
N PHE A 24 -2.15 -5.94 15.02
CA PHE A 24 -0.83 -6.50 14.74
C PHE A 24 -0.11 -6.69 16.07
N ASN A 25 0.44 -7.89 16.33
CA ASN A 25 1.03 -8.28 17.62
C ASN A 25 0.13 -7.92 18.82
N ASP A 26 -1.15 -8.34 18.76
CA ASP A 26 -2.16 -8.16 19.82
C ASP A 26 -2.40 -6.69 20.23
N ARG A 27 -2.09 -5.75 19.33
CA ARG A 27 -2.36 -4.32 19.53
C ARG A 27 -3.00 -3.68 18.31
N PRO A 28 -3.95 -2.76 18.50
CA PRO A 28 -4.51 -1.98 17.40
C PRO A 28 -3.47 -0.98 16.90
N HIS A 29 -3.20 -1.00 15.59
CA HIS A 29 -2.28 -0.08 14.92
C HIS A 29 -3.04 0.80 13.93
N LEU A 30 -2.79 2.11 13.98
CA LEU A 30 -3.27 3.07 12.99
C LEU A 30 -2.32 3.10 11.80
N LEU A 31 -2.86 2.82 10.62
CA LEU A 31 -2.13 2.66 9.36
C LEU A 31 -2.86 3.34 8.21
N VAL A 32 -2.17 3.58 7.11
CA VAL A 32 -2.82 3.90 5.83
C VAL A 32 -2.92 2.63 5.00
N ARG A 33 -4.14 2.28 4.60
CA ARG A 33 -4.41 1.19 3.65
C ARG A 33 -4.59 1.75 2.25
N ILE A 34 -3.79 1.26 1.32
CA ILE A 34 -3.97 1.45 -0.13
C ILE A 34 -4.67 0.21 -0.69
N GLU A 35 -5.82 0.42 -1.33
CA GLU A 35 -6.58 -0.63 -2.00
C GLU A 35 -6.45 -0.46 -3.51
N ILE A 36 -5.92 -1.47 -4.19
CA ILE A 36 -5.85 -1.53 -5.65
C ILE A 36 -6.87 -2.54 -6.13
N ASN A 37 -7.82 -2.09 -6.94
CA ASN A 37 -8.83 -2.98 -7.53
C ASN A 37 -8.34 -3.48 -8.89
N GLY A 38 -8.46 -4.79 -9.11
CA GLY A 38 -8.08 -5.46 -10.35
C GLY A 38 -9.00 -6.64 -10.64
N GLU A 39 -8.79 -7.29 -11.78
CA GLU A 39 -9.55 -8.46 -12.17
C GLU A 39 -9.19 -9.68 -11.30
N TYR A 40 -7.90 -9.88 -11.06
CA TYR A 40 -7.39 -11.00 -10.28
C TYR A 40 -5.98 -10.75 -9.72
N PHE A 41 -5.77 -11.13 -8.46
CA PHE A 41 -4.52 -11.12 -7.74
C PHE A 41 -4.30 -12.51 -7.12
N PRO A 42 -3.25 -13.25 -7.48
CA PRO A 42 -3.00 -14.58 -6.93
C PRO A 42 -2.42 -14.56 -5.51
N HIS A 43 -2.90 -15.45 -4.63
CA HIS A 43 -2.20 -15.80 -3.39
C HIS A 43 -1.05 -16.76 -3.70
N ARG A 44 0.14 -16.24 -3.98
CA ARG A 44 1.32 -17.07 -4.27
C ARG A 44 2.60 -16.43 -3.77
N ALA A 45 3.66 -17.23 -3.72
CA ALA A 45 5.03 -16.73 -3.71
C ALA A 45 5.44 -16.35 -5.14
N PRO A 46 6.24 -15.29 -5.35
CA PRO A 46 6.77 -14.36 -4.34
C PRO A 46 5.66 -13.48 -3.75
N HIS A 47 5.83 -12.96 -2.53
CA HIS A 47 4.80 -12.16 -1.87
C HIS A 47 4.47 -10.87 -2.65
N PRO A 48 3.20 -10.45 -2.61
CA PRO A 48 2.81 -9.18 -3.18
C PRO A 48 3.45 -8.00 -2.44
N PHE A 49 3.61 -6.89 -3.15
CA PHE A 49 4.04 -5.62 -2.57
C PHE A 49 3.24 -4.44 -3.12
N ILE A 50 3.19 -3.37 -2.34
CA ILE A 50 2.74 -2.05 -2.76
C ILE A 50 3.78 -1.03 -2.29
N ARG A 51 4.23 -0.15 -3.17
CA ARG A 51 5.13 0.95 -2.80
C ARG A 51 4.73 2.24 -3.49
N ILE A 52 5.02 3.36 -2.83
CA ILE A 52 4.88 4.69 -3.44
C ILE A 52 6.26 5.17 -3.85
N LYS A 53 6.45 5.38 -5.14
CA LYS A 53 7.65 5.98 -5.71
C LYS A 53 7.49 7.50 -5.79
N VAL A 54 8.46 8.22 -5.27
CA VAL A 54 8.54 9.69 -5.30
C VAL A 54 9.88 10.09 -5.95
N GLY A 55 9.83 10.54 -7.20
CA GLY A 55 11.04 10.83 -7.97
C GLY A 55 11.86 9.59 -8.31
N LYS A 56 13.19 9.74 -8.41
CA LYS A 56 14.09 8.65 -8.86
C LYS A 56 14.48 7.67 -7.75
N GLU A 57 14.61 8.13 -6.51
CA GLU A 57 15.30 7.36 -5.44
C GLU A 57 14.48 7.14 -4.17
N LYS A 58 13.34 7.81 -4.00
CA LYS A 58 12.55 7.69 -2.76
C LYS A 58 11.38 6.74 -2.94
N TYR A 59 11.32 5.74 -2.07
CA TYR A 59 10.23 4.77 -2.03
C TYR A 59 9.66 4.67 -0.61
N PHE A 60 8.33 4.61 -0.51
CA PHE A 60 7.61 4.26 0.70
C PHE A 60 7.02 2.88 0.51
N LYS A 61 7.62 1.88 1.15
CA LYS A 61 7.21 0.48 1.01
C LYS A 61 6.12 0.15 2.03
N ASP A 62 5.23 -0.75 1.64
CA ASP A 62 4.32 -1.42 2.54
C ASP A 62 5.06 -2.11 3.69
N LEU A 63 4.40 -2.14 4.85
CA LEU A 63 4.80 -2.95 6.00
C LEU A 63 4.39 -4.40 5.78
N PHE A 64 3.23 -4.59 5.17
CA PHE A 64 2.72 -5.85 4.68
C PHE A 64 1.64 -5.59 3.62
N THR A 65 1.43 -6.60 2.78
CA THR A 65 0.40 -6.60 1.74
C THR A 65 -0.45 -7.85 1.88
N GLU A 66 -1.76 -7.70 1.69
CA GLU A 66 -2.73 -8.79 1.69
C GLU A 66 -3.46 -8.80 0.33
N VAL A 67 -3.80 -9.98 -0.15
CA VAL A 67 -4.77 -10.14 -1.24
C VAL A 67 -6.14 -10.39 -0.60
N SER A 68 -7.20 -9.73 -1.09
CA SER A 68 -8.54 -9.96 -0.58
C SER A 68 -9.00 -11.41 -0.79
N SER A 69 -9.96 -11.88 0.01
CA SER A 69 -10.48 -13.25 -0.07
C SER A 69 -11.05 -13.63 -1.44
N ASN A 70 -11.57 -12.66 -2.19
CA ASN A 70 -12.10 -12.85 -3.54
C ASN A 70 -11.07 -12.60 -4.66
N ASN A 71 -9.80 -12.38 -4.32
CA ASN A 71 -8.69 -12.14 -5.26
C ASN A 71 -8.83 -10.89 -6.14
N GLN A 72 -9.75 -9.97 -5.86
CA GLN A 72 -9.97 -8.79 -6.70
C GLN A 72 -9.30 -7.52 -6.17
N LYS A 73 -8.72 -7.57 -4.97
CA LYS A 73 -8.05 -6.42 -4.36
C LYS A 73 -6.69 -6.77 -3.81
N LEU A 74 -5.76 -5.85 -4.03
CA LEU A 74 -4.48 -5.81 -3.35
C LEU A 74 -4.52 -4.73 -2.28
N LEU A 75 -4.21 -5.11 -1.04
CA LEU A 75 -4.34 -4.27 0.16
C LEU A 75 -2.95 -4.05 0.74
N GLY A 76 -2.39 -2.86 0.53
CA GLY A 76 -1.08 -2.48 1.07
C GLY A 76 -1.25 -1.65 2.33
N TYR A 77 -0.50 -1.97 3.38
CA TYR A 77 -0.56 -1.24 4.64
C TYR A 77 0.74 -0.47 4.86
N LEU A 78 0.64 0.85 4.95
CA LEU A 78 1.75 1.80 5.05
C LEU A 78 1.65 2.60 6.36
N SER A 79 2.73 3.28 6.72
CA SER A 79 2.72 4.27 7.80
C SER A 79 1.73 5.40 7.55
N VAL A 80 1.32 6.09 8.60
CA VAL A 80 0.39 7.23 8.50
C VAL A 80 0.97 8.42 7.73
N HIS A 81 2.31 8.50 7.63
CA HIS A 81 3.06 9.48 6.86
C HIS A 81 3.38 8.96 5.45
N ILE A 82 2.39 9.03 4.56
CA ILE A 82 2.61 8.83 3.13
C ILE A 82 2.96 10.16 2.43
N PRO A 83 3.73 10.15 1.33
CA PRO A 83 4.04 11.35 0.57
C PRO A 83 2.79 11.95 -0.08
N LYS A 84 2.80 13.27 -0.34
CA LYS A 84 1.67 14.00 -0.96
C LYS A 84 1.47 13.71 -2.45
N ASN A 85 2.49 13.20 -3.12
CA ASN A 85 2.44 12.85 -4.54
C ASN A 85 3.34 11.65 -4.79
N GLY A 86 3.06 10.93 -5.88
CA GLY A 86 3.90 9.83 -6.31
C GLY A 86 3.19 8.90 -7.27
N ILE A 87 3.85 7.78 -7.53
CA ILE A 87 3.30 6.68 -8.33
C ILE A 87 3.22 5.47 -7.42
N ILE A 88 2.02 4.91 -7.27
CA ILE A 88 1.86 3.61 -6.63
C ILE A 88 2.35 2.56 -7.62
N GLU A 89 3.33 1.77 -7.22
CA GLU A 89 3.78 0.58 -7.93
C GLU A 89 3.37 -0.65 -7.13
N PHE A 90 2.88 -1.67 -7.81
CA PHE A 90 2.50 -2.93 -7.17
C PHE A 90 2.88 -4.12 -8.03
N GLY A 91 3.03 -5.27 -7.39
CA GLY A 91 3.41 -6.50 -8.06
C GLY A 91 3.85 -7.57 -7.08
N TYR A 92 4.69 -8.49 -7.54
CA TYR A 92 5.09 -9.68 -6.80
C TYR A 92 6.62 -9.85 -6.87
N GLY A 93 7.27 -9.96 -5.72
CA GLY A 93 8.73 -10.05 -5.66
C GLY A 93 9.44 -8.84 -6.28
N ALA A 94 10.14 -9.06 -7.40
CA ALA A 94 10.81 -8.00 -8.17
C ALA A 94 10.00 -7.51 -9.38
N GLU A 95 8.90 -8.19 -9.72
CA GLU A 95 8.11 -7.89 -10.91
C GLU A 95 7.05 -6.81 -10.59
N ILE A 96 7.05 -5.73 -11.37
CA ILE A 96 6.01 -4.69 -11.31
C ILE A 96 4.87 -5.09 -12.25
N TRP A 97 3.69 -5.30 -11.70
CA TRP A 97 2.50 -5.69 -12.45
C TRP A 97 1.69 -4.49 -12.93
N GLY A 98 1.78 -3.37 -12.21
CA GLY A 98 1.07 -2.17 -12.59
C GLY A 98 1.52 -0.95 -11.81
N THR A 99 1.11 0.20 -12.34
CA THR A 99 1.33 1.50 -11.70
C THR A 99 0.05 2.32 -11.72
N VAL A 100 -0.14 3.12 -10.68
CA VAL A 100 -1.25 4.07 -10.56
C VAL A 100 -0.67 5.42 -10.15
N PRO A 101 -0.73 6.46 -11.00
CA PRO A 101 -0.35 7.80 -10.58
C PRO A 101 -1.34 8.26 -9.52
N ILE A 102 -0.85 8.84 -8.42
CA ILE A 102 -1.71 9.34 -7.37
C ILE A 102 -1.20 10.68 -6.82
N GLU A 103 -2.15 11.59 -6.66
CA GLU A 103 -1.95 12.81 -5.91
C GLU A 103 -2.61 12.62 -4.54
N PHE A 104 -1.79 12.32 -3.53
CA PHE A 104 -2.23 12.24 -2.15
C PHE A 104 -2.41 13.65 -1.56
N SER A 105 -3.54 14.31 -1.84
CA SER A 105 -3.94 15.45 -1.02
C SER A 105 -4.47 14.97 0.33
N ASP A 106 -4.46 15.82 1.37
CA ASP A 106 -5.13 15.51 2.66
C ASP A 106 -6.62 15.17 2.49
N LYS A 107 -7.22 15.54 1.34
CA LYS A 107 -8.61 15.20 0.95
C LYS A 107 -8.74 13.84 0.27
N SER A 108 -7.66 13.29 -0.28
CA SER A 108 -7.67 12.02 -1.04
C SER A 108 -7.54 10.78 -0.16
N VAL A 109 -6.96 10.94 1.03
CA VAL A 109 -6.90 9.88 2.04
C VAL A 109 -8.09 10.07 2.96
N ALA A 110 -9.02 9.10 3.00
CA ALA A 110 -10.09 9.14 3.98
C ALA A 110 -9.50 8.91 5.38
N ARG A 111 -9.42 9.97 6.19
CA ARG A 111 -8.83 9.95 7.54
C ARG A 111 -9.88 9.55 8.59
N LEU A 112 -9.45 8.86 9.64
CA LEU A 112 -10.32 8.52 10.76
C LEU A 112 -10.44 9.70 11.73
N ASP A 113 -11.58 9.81 12.42
CA ASP A 113 -11.73 10.79 13.49
C ASP A 113 -10.89 10.38 14.71
N LYS A 114 -9.78 11.08 14.90
CA LYS A 114 -8.80 10.81 15.96
C LYS A 114 -9.40 10.90 17.37
N LYS A 115 -10.47 11.68 17.57
CA LYS A 115 -11.12 11.82 18.89
C LYS A 115 -11.90 10.57 19.30
N ARG A 116 -12.26 9.73 18.32
CA ARG A 116 -13.05 8.50 18.50
C ARG A 116 -12.18 7.24 18.51
N LEU A 117 -10.88 7.38 18.29
CA LEU A 117 -9.96 6.25 18.33
C LEU A 117 -9.72 5.78 19.78
N PRO A 118 -9.51 4.47 19.99
CA PRO A 118 -9.06 3.94 21.27
C PRO A 118 -7.76 4.64 21.73
N LYS A 119 -7.62 4.87 23.03
CA LYS A 119 -6.45 5.59 23.59
C LYS A 119 -5.15 4.78 23.53
N ASP A 120 -5.27 3.47 23.41
CA ASP A 120 -4.19 2.49 23.36
C ASP A 120 -3.73 2.19 21.92
N ILE A 121 -4.26 2.90 20.92
CA ILE A 121 -3.86 2.70 19.53
C ILE A 121 -2.39 3.08 19.31
N VAL A 122 -1.66 2.19 18.64
CA VAL A 122 -0.29 2.43 18.23
C VAL A 122 -0.29 3.18 16.90
N ILE A 123 0.26 4.39 16.89
CA ILE A 123 0.41 5.17 15.65
C ILE A 123 1.66 4.69 14.92
N VAL A 124 1.48 4.19 13.69
CA VAL A 124 2.60 3.72 12.87
C VAL A 124 3.14 4.86 12.04
N ASP A 125 4.03 5.64 12.64
CA ASP A 125 4.75 6.75 12.02
C ASP A 125 6.25 6.44 11.81
N ASP A 126 7.02 7.41 11.34
CA ASP A 126 8.46 7.24 11.10
C ASP A 126 9.25 6.90 12.38
N LYS A 127 8.81 7.41 13.55
CA LYS A 127 9.47 7.12 14.83
C LYS A 127 9.24 5.68 15.24
N PHE A 128 8.00 5.20 15.10
CA PHE A 128 7.66 3.79 15.33
C PHE A 128 8.48 2.87 14.43
N LEU A 129 8.59 3.19 13.13
CA LEU A 129 9.38 2.39 12.19
C LEU A 129 10.87 2.38 12.52
N GLN A 130 11.45 3.51 12.95
CA GLN A 130 12.84 3.57 13.40
C GLN A 130 13.06 2.72 14.65
N TYR A 131 12.14 2.78 15.62
CA TYR A 131 12.19 1.96 16.82
C TYR A 131 12.16 0.47 16.50
N MET A 132 11.23 0.04 15.63
CA MET A 132 11.11 -1.36 15.20
C MET A 132 12.34 -1.86 14.43
N LYS A 133 13.01 -0.99 13.66
CA LYS A 133 14.28 -1.35 12.99
C LYS A 133 15.40 -1.62 13.99
N LYS A 134 15.53 -0.79 15.04
CA LYS A 134 16.54 -0.97 16.10
C LYS A 134 16.34 -2.24 16.91
N LEU A 135 15.10 -2.70 17.08
CA LEU A 135 14.81 -3.95 17.77
C LEU A 135 15.16 -5.20 16.97
N ARG A 136 15.32 -5.07 15.64
CA ARG A 136 15.62 -6.17 14.72
C ARG A 136 17.11 -6.24 14.31
N SER A 137 17.89 -5.22 14.68
CA SER A 137 19.34 -5.15 14.50
C SER A 137 20.05 -5.66 15.74
#